data_AF-A0AAX3RLH4-F1
#
_entry.id   AF-A0AAX3RLH4-F1
#
_cell.length_a   1.000
_cell.length_b   1.000
_cell.length_c   1.000
_cell.angle_alpha   90.00
_cell.angle_beta   90.00
_cell.angle_gamma   90.00
#
_symmetry.space_group_name_H-M   'P 1'
#
loop_
_entity.id
_entity.type
_entity.pdbx_description
1 polymer ?
#
loop_
_entity_poly.entity_id
_entity_poly.type
_entity_poly.pdbx_seq_one_letter_code
_entity_poly.pdbx_strand_id
1 'polypeptide(L)'
;MKNKKNILFLTLLLLIGLAVAIPMYINRLDTSKLDEIAQKTKDNKKVSEYFDDVWMREVEKIPGHVYDISLSAKSNFKDLSDEEKLKLLGNVTDTIQENSSLNVIECGRNKSCSINEVFVLPNKNDKAHSYTIKYDPVAKPEDNVLQVYRYQNDDKDSTLINTTDVKLSQDETDHHEKTIQIGMSKSDVLLLDDWGKPKDVNKTTTAYGTNEQWIYSGNRYLYFDDGELTTIQD
;
A
#
# COMPACT_ATOMS: atom_id res chain seq x y z
N MET A 1 17.30 18.09 56.40
CA MET A 1 16.58 18.88 55.36
C MET A 1 17.06 18.67 53.93
N LYS A 2 18.37 18.47 53.66
CA LYS A 2 18.91 18.25 52.29
C LYS A 2 18.29 17.06 51.55
N ASN A 3 18.11 15.91 52.22
CA ASN A 3 17.61 14.70 51.56
C ASN A 3 16.13 14.78 51.13
N LYS A 4 15.27 15.51 51.88
CA LYS A 4 13.85 15.70 51.50
C LYS A 4 13.70 16.59 50.26
N LYS A 5 14.54 17.63 50.11
CA LYS A 5 14.55 18.49 48.90
C LYS A 5 15.02 17.72 47.67
N ASN A 6 16.02 16.85 47.82
CA ASN A 6 16.51 16.01 46.72
C ASN A 6 15.48 14.95 46.28
N ILE A 7 14.77 14.32 47.23
CA ILE A 7 13.68 13.38 46.92
C ILE A 7 12.54 14.10 46.19
N LEU A 8 12.13 15.29 46.67
CA LEU A 8 11.07 16.07 46.03
C LEU A 8 11.44 16.49 44.59
N PHE A 9 12.70 16.85 44.36
CA PHE A 9 13.23 17.19 43.05
C PHE A 9 13.27 15.99 42.10
N LEU A 10 13.71 14.82 42.58
CA LEU A 10 13.69 13.56 41.82
C LEU A 10 12.27 13.13 41.46
N THR A 11 11.30 13.24 42.38
CA THR A 11 9.90 12.93 42.09
C THR A 11 9.29 13.89 41.07
N LEU A 12 9.67 15.17 41.12
CA LEU A 12 9.21 16.16 40.15
C LEU A 12 9.77 15.88 38.74
N LEU A 13 11.06 15.53 38.64
CA LEU A 13 11.66 15.14 37.36
C LEU A 13 11.03 13.86 36.79
N LEU A 14 10.71 12.88 37.63
CA LEU A 14 10.00 11.67 37.20
C LEU A 14 8.59 12.01 36.67
N LEU A 15 7.86 12.88 37.37
CA LEU A 15 6.52 13.32 36.95
C LEU A 15 6.56 14.11 35.63
N ILE A 16 7.55 14.99 35.44
CA ILE A 16 7.75 15.72 34.18
C ILE A 16 8.13 14.74 33.06
N GLY A 17 9.03 13.79 33.34
CA GLY A 17 9.41 12.74 32.38
C GLY A 17 8.22 11.90 31.94
N LEU A 18 7.36 11.48 32.87
CA LEU A 18 6.13 10.76 32.58
C LEU A 18 5.13 11.64 31.81
N ALA A 19 5.00 12.92 32.17
CA ALA A 19 4.11 13.87 31.48
C ALA A 19 4.51 14.12 30.02
N VAL A 20 5.76 13.88 29.62
CA VAL A 20 6.24 13.97 28.23
C VAL A 20 6.24 12.61 27.54
N ALA A 21 6.76 11.58 28.21
CA ALA A 21 6.89 10.24 27.64
C ALA A 21 5.52 9.57 27.38
N ILE A 22 4.54 9.78 28.26
CA ILE A 22 3.21 9.20 28.11
C ILE A 22 2.52 9.76 26.85
N PRO A 23 2.39 11.08 26.63
CA PRO A 23 1.85 11.61 25.37
C PRO A 23 2.64 11.19 24.13
N MET A 24 3.98 11.16 24.20
CA MET A 24 4.80 10.69 23.08
C MET A 24 4.52 9.22 22.74
N TYR A 25 4.38 8.35 23.74
CA TYR A 25 4.06 6.94 23.55
C TYR A 25 2.61 6.75 23.07
N ILE A 26 1.66 7.55 23.57
CA ILE A 26 0.27 7.54 23.13
C ILE A 26 0.13 7.99 21.67
N ASN A 27 0.92 9.00 21.28
CA ASN A 27 0.88 9.57 19.95
C ASN A 27 1.75 8.82 18.93
N ARG A 28 2.54 7.83 19.37
CA ARG A 28 3.30 6.97 18.47
C ARG A 28 2.35 6.22 17.52
N LEU A 29 2.75 6.15 16.26
CA LEU A 29 2.08 5.38 15.23
C LEU A 29 2.59 3.93 15.30
N ASP A 30 1.70 2.96 15.17
CA ASP A 30 2.07 1.55 15.01
C ASP A 30 2.13 1.24 13.52
N THR A 31 3.33 1.02 12.98
CA THR A 31 3.55 0.76 11.55
C THR A 31 3.68 -0.73 11.24
N SER A 32 3.48 -1.62 12.21
CA SER A 32 3.72 -3.06 12.03
C SER A 32 2.96 -3.66 10.84
N LYS A 33 1.70 -3.25 10.61
CA LYS A 33 0.92 -3.69 9.44
C LYS A 33 1.46 -3.14 8.11
N LEU A 34 2.02 -1.93 8.11
CA LEU A 34 2.69 -1.37 6.93
C LEU A 34 3.98 -2.15 6.63
N ASP A 35 4.75 -2.46 7.67
CA ASP A 35 5.97 -3.27 7.55
C ASP A 35 5.66 -4.69 7.06
N GLU A 36 4.54 -5.27 7.51
CA GLU A 36 4.04 -6.57 7.02
C GLU A 36 3.71 -6.53 5.52
N ILE A 37 3.02 -5.47 5.04
CA ILE A 37 2.73 -5.29 3.61
C ILE A 37 4.02 -5.18 2.80
N ALA A 38 4.99 -4.39 3.26
CA ALA A 38 6.28 -4.26 2.59
C ALA A 38 7.02 -5.62 2.54
N GLN A 39 7.00 -6.37 3.63
CA GLN A 39 7.64 -7.68 3.70
C GLN A 39 6.95 -8.71 2.78
N LYS A 40 5.62 -8.79 2.80
CA LYS A 40 4.84 -9.64 1.87
C LYS A 40 5.10 -9.28 0.41
N THR A 41 5.21 -7.98 0.12
CA THR A 41 5.55 -7.49 -1.23
C THR A 41 6.95 -7.92 -1.64
N LYS A 42 7.93 -7.81 -0.74
CA LYS A 42 9.31 -8.26 -0.96
C LYS A 42 9.41 -9.77 -1.20
N ASP A 43 8.61 -10.55 -0.48
CA ASP A 43 8.59 -12.01 -0.56
C ASP A 43 7.74 -12.53 -1.73
N ASN A 44 6.96 -11.67 -2.40
CA ASN A 44 6.22 -12.03 -3.60
C ASN A 44 7.22 -12.51 -4.68
N LYS A 45 7.01 -13.73 -5.18
CA LYS A 45 7.93 -14.40 -6.11
C LYS A 45 8.32 -13.53 -7.30
N LYS A 46 7.33 -12.94 -8.00
CA LYS A 46 7.58 -12.11 -9.18
C LYS A 46 8.29 -10.81 -8.83
N VAL A 47 7.91 -10.17 -7.73
CA VAL A 47 8.55 -8.91 -7.27
C VAL A 47 10.00 -9.17 -6.87
N SER A 48 10.26 -10.23 -6.11
CA SER A 48 11.59 -10.58 -5.61
C SER A 48 12.63 -10.83 -6.72
N GLU A 49 12.21 -11.15 -7.95
CA GLU A 49 13.09 -11.35 -9.11
C GLU A 49 13.73 -10.03 -9.61
N TYR A 50 13.07 -8.88 -9.37
CA TYR A 50 13.45 -7.58 -9.94
C TYR A 50 13.74 -6.48 -8.92
N PHE A 51 13.47 -6.71 -7.63
CA PHE A 51 13.71 -5.74 -6.58
C PHE A 51 14.58 -6.32 -5.46
N ASP A 52 15.50 -5.51 -4.95
CA ASP A 52 16.41 -5.88 -3.84
C ASP A 52 15.75 -5.62 -2.48
N ASP A 53 14.96 -4.55 -2.38
CA ASP A 53 14.33 -4.13 -1.14
C ASP A 53 12.98 -3.46 -1.37
N VAL A 54 12.13 -3.52 -0.34
CA VAL A 54 10.80 -2.88 -0.29
C VAL A 54 10.61 -2.28 1.09
N TRP A 55 10.24 -1.01 1.17
CA TRP A 55 10.01 -0.32 2.44
C TRP A 55 8.90 0.72 2.32
N MET A 56 8.41 1.18 3.47
CA MET A 56 7.38 2.21 3.56
C MET A 56 8.02 3.57 3.80
N ARG A 57 7.62 4.58 3.03
CA ARG A 57 8.09 5.96 3.18
C ARG A 57 6.90 6.87 3.50
N GLU A 58 6.88 7.47 4.69
CA GLU A 58 5.86 8.45 5.06
C GLU A 58 6.04 9.72 4.20
N VAL A 59 4.96 10.16 3.53
CA VAL A 59 4.97 11.33 2.63
C VAL A 59 4.11 12.46 3.14
N GLU A 60 3.05 12.16 3.89
CA GLU A 60 2.18 13.16 4.50
C GLU A 60 1.76 12.71 5.89
N LYS A 61 1.82 13.63 6.86
CA LYS A 61 1.52 13.35 8.27
C LYS A 61 0.09 13.70 8.69
N ILE A 62 -0.57 14.59 7.95
CA ILE A 62 -1.86 15.20 8.32
C ILE A 62 -2.61 15.51 7.01
N PRO A 63 -3.90 15.16 6.87
CA PRO A 63 -4.81 14.63 7.90
C PRO A 63 -4.77 13.10 8.08
N GLY A 64 -4.13 12.36 7.17
CA GLY A 64 -3.89 10.93 7.28
C GLY A 64 -2.39 10.64 7.23
N HIS A 65 -1.93 9.60 7.91
CA HIS A 65 -0.56 9.13 7.76
C HIS A 65 -0.44 8.42 6.40
N VAL A 66 0.04 9.15 5.40
CA VAL A 66 0.12 8.66 4.02
C VAL A 66 1.52 8.17 3.75
N TYR A 67 1.61 6.99 3.14
CA TYR A 67 2.87 6.32 2.80
C TYR A 67 2.96 6.05 1.31
N ASP A 68 4.18 6.01 0.81
CA ASP A 68 4.50 5.37 -0.45
C ASP A 68 5.15 4.02 -0.15
N ILE A 69 4.76 2.98 -0.88
CA ILE A 69 5.53 1.73 -0.90
C ILE A 69 6.68 1.91 -1.89
N SER A 70 7.90 1.90 -1.38
CA SER A 70 9.10 2.18 -2.13
C SER A 70 9.87 0.90 -2.42
N LEU A 71 10.33 0.72 -3.66
CA LEU A 71 11.08 -0.45 -4.10
C LEU A 71 12.44 -0.04 -4.67
N SER A 72 13.48 -0.82 -4.36
CA SER A 72 14.81 -0.64 -4.96
C SER A 72 15.02 -1.66 -6.08
N ALA A 73 15.17 -1.18 -7.31
CA ALA A 73 15.25 -2.04 -8.48
C ALA A 73 16.64 -2.66 -8.67
N LYS A 74 16.65 -3.95 -8.99
CA LYS A 74 17.81 -4.69 -9.47
C LYS A 74 18.20 -4.23 -10.88
N SER A 75 19.41 -4.59 -11.31
CA SER A 75 19.92 -4.18 -12.62
C SER A 75 19.15 -4.74 -13.81
N ASN A 76 18.47 -5.88 -13.66
CA ASN A 76 17.65 -6.53 -14.70
C ASN A 76 16.28 -5.85 -14.90
N PHE A 77 15.81 -5.04 -13.95
CA PHE A 77 14.54 -4.30 -14.09
C PHE A 77 14.56 -3.34 -15.28
N LYS A 78 15.71 -2.74 -15.59
CA LYS A 78 15.88 -1.81 -16.72
C LYS A 78 15.64 -2.47 -18.08
N ASP A 79 15.78 -3.79 -18.15
CA ASP A 79 15.69 -4.57 -19.38
C ASP A 79 14.23 -4.89 -19.74
N LEU A 80 13.30 -4.70 -18.79
CA LEU A 80 11.87 -4.76 -19.03
C LEU A 80 11.41 -3.55 -19.86
N SER A 81 10.48 -3.78 -20.78
CA SER A 81 9.69 -2.71 -21.39
C SER A 81 8.84 -2.00 -20.33
N ASP A 82 8.44 -0.76 -20.59
CA ASP A 82 7.64 0.00 -19.62
C ASP A 82 6.26 -0.66 -19.39
N GLU A 83 5.72 -1.41 -20.36
CA GLU A 83 4.50 -2.21 -20.19
C GLU A 83 4.72 -3.42 -19.27
N GLU A 84 5.83 -4.15 -19.42
CA GLU A 84 6.19 -5.24 -18.51
C GLU A 84 6.42 -4.75 -17.08
N LYS A 85 7.01 -3.55 -16.92
CA LYS A 85 7.15 -2.89 -15.62
C LYS A 85 5.78 -2.60 -15.00
N LEU A 86 4.85 -2.05 -15.77
CA LEU A 86 3.48 -1.78 -15.32
C LEU A 86 2.79 -3.07 -14.85
N LYS A 87 2.87 -4.16 -15.63
CA LYS A 87 2.32 -5.49 -15.25
C LYS A 87 2.98 -6.05 -13.99
N LEU A 88 4.30 -5.92 -13.87
CA LEU A 88 5.05 -6.38 -12.70
C LEU A 88 4.60 -5.64 -11.44
N LEU A 89 4.49 -4.31 -11.52
CA LEU A 89 4.06 -3.47 -10.39
C LEU A 89 2.58 -3.69 -10.02
N GLY A 90 1.75 -4.23 -10.91
CA GLY A 90 0.41 -4.74 -10.56
C GLY A 90 0.43 -5.78 -9.43
N ASN A 91 1.44 -6.65 -9.37
CA ASN A 91 1.56 -7.62 -8.26
C ASN A 91 1.83 -6.92 -6.91
N VAL A 92 2.43 -5.72 -6.94
CA VAL A 92 2.61 -4.91 -5.74
C VAL A 92 1.27 -4.33 -5.30
N THR A 93 0.48 -3.77 -6.22
CA THR A 93 -0.84 -3.24 -5.90
C THR A 93 -1.79 -4.32 -5.39
N ASP A 94 -1.73 -5.53 -5.95
CA ASP A 94 -2.50 -6.69 -5.46
C ASP A 94 -2.12 -7.04 -4.03
N THR A 95 -0.82 -7.09 -3.73
CA THR A 95 -0.35 -7.37 -2.36
C THR A 95 -0.86 -6.31 -1.37
N ILE A 96 -0.88 -5.04 -1.76
CA ILE A 96 -1.44 -3.96 -0.92
C ILE A 96 -2.94 -4.18 -0.69
N GLN A 97 -3.68 -4.51 -1.76
CA GLN A 97 -5.13 -4.67 -1.71
C GLN A 97 -5.54 -5.88 -0.86
N GLU A 98 -4.84 -7.00 -0.98
CA GLU A 98 -5.03 -8.19 -0.15
C GLU A 98 -4.84 -7.90 1.35
N ASN A 99 -3.91 -7.01 1.68
CA ASN A 99 -3.49 -6.75 3.05
C ASN A 99 -4.03 -5.43 3.63
N SER A 100 -4.89 -4.73 2.89
CA SER A 100 -5.60 -3.52 3.34
C SER A 100 -7.12 -3.68 3.21
N SER A 101 -7.87 -2.71 3.73
CA SER A 101 -9.32 -2.61 3.56
C SER A 101 -9.63 -1.40 2.68
N LEU A 102 -9.56 -1.58 1.36
CA LEU A 102 -9.70 -0.50 0.38
C LEU A 102 -8.77 0.68 0.68
N ASN A 103 -7.47 0.38 0.84
CA ASN A 103 -6.42 1.35 1.19
C ASN A 103 -6.53 1.95 2.61
N VAL A 104 -7.36 1.38 3.49
CA VAL A 104 -7.35 1.68 4.92
C VAL A 104 -6.51 0.62 5.64
N ILE A 105 -5.46 1.07 6.33
CA ILE A 105 -4.53 0.23 7.10
C ILE A 105 -4.55 0.71 8.54
N GLU A 106 -4.80 -0.19 9.49
CA GLU A 106 -4.80 0.17 10.91
C GLU A 106 -3.37 0.46 11.40
N CYS A 107 -3.17 1.63 12.00
CA CYS A 107 -1.88 2.09 12.52
C CYS A 107 -1.92 2.42 14.02
N GLY A 108 -2.75 1.67 14.76
CA GLY A 108 -2.89 1.71 16.20
C GLY A 108 -3.75 2.86 16.74
N ARG A 109 -4.41 2.63 17.88
CA ARG A 109 -5.18 3.62 18.67
C ARG A 109 -6.14 4.47 17.82
N ASN A 110 -6.89 3.83 16.92
CA ASN A 110 -7.86 4.45 16.00
C ASN A 110 -7.23 5.36 14.93
N LYS A 111 -5.93 5.22 14.66
CA LYS A 111 -5.28 5.87 13.51
C LYS A 111 -5.31 4.92 12.33
N SER A 112 -5.53 5.47 11.16
CA SER A 112 -5.40 4.78 9.89
C SER A 112 -4.25 5.37 9.09
N CYS A 113 -3.55 4.50 8.38
CA CYS A 113 -2.65 4.86 7.31
C CYS A 113 -3.26 4.50 5.95
N SER A 114 -2.74 5.11 4.91
CA SER A 114 -3.08 4.80 3.52
C SER A 114 -1.81 4.83 2.68
N ILE A 115 -1.85 4.13 1.55
CA ILE A 115 -0.78 4.14 0.55
C ILE A 115 -1.19 5.07 -0.60
N ASN A 116 -0.30 6.00 -0.97
CA ASN A 116 -0.52 6.94 -2.07
C ASN A 116 -0.02 6.37 -3.40
N GLU A 117 1.17 5.80 -3.42
CA GLU A 117 1.75 5.26 -4.66
C GLU A 117 2.75 4.14 -4.43
N VAL A 118 2.95 3.36 -5.49
CA VAL A 118 4.09 2.47 -5.66
C VAL A 118 5.21 3.28 -6.30
N PHE A 119 6.33 3.44 -5.61
CA PHE A 119 7.47 4.24 -6.04
C PHE A 119 8.70 3.35 -6.24
N VAL A 120 9.29 3.37 -7.42
CA VAL A 120 10.49 2.59 -7.74
C VAL A 120 11.69 3.51 -7.86
N LEU A 121 12.72 3.21 -7.07
CA LEU A 121 14.08 3.71 -7.23
C LEU A 121 14.84 2.79 -8.21
N PRO A 122 15.15 3.26 -9.42
CA PRO A 122 15.85 2.47 -10.42
C PRO A 122 17.29 2.18 -9.97
N ASN A 123 17.87 1.12 -10.53
CA ASN A 123 19.30 0.86 -10.37
C ASN A 123 20.11 2.03 -10.96
N LYS A 124 21.32 2.28 -10.43
CA LYS A 124 22.23 3.33 -10.92
C LYS A 124 22.52 3.29 -12.44
N ASN A 125 22.36 2.15 -13.09
CA ASN A 125 22.59 2.00 -14.53
C ASN A 125 21.34 2.29 -15.38
N ASP A 126 20.18 2.48 -14.75
CA ASP A 126 18.99 2.95 -15.43
C ASP A 126 19.12 4.45 -15.72
N LYS A 127 18.48 4.88 -16.81
CA LYS A 127 18.37 6.28 -17.23
C LYS A 127 17.18 6.98 -16.59
N ALA A 128 16.18 6.22 -16.16
CA ALA A 128 15.06 6.77 -15.41
C ALA A 128 15.53 7.28 -14.04
N HIS A 129 14.94 8.40 -13.62
CA HIS A 129 15.04 8.93 -12.27
C HIS A 129 14.18 8.10 -11.30
N SER A 130 12.93 7.83 -11.69
CA SER A 130 11.99 7.01 -10.92
C SER A 130 10.86 6.49 -11.80
N TYR A 131 10.15 5.49 -11.27
CA TYR A 131 8.87 5.04 -11.79
C TYR A 131 7.83 5.13 -10.68
N THR A 132 6.62 5.56 -11.02
CA THR A 132 5.51 5.70 -10.06
C THR A 132 4.22 5.12 -10.64
N ILE A 133 3.45 4.43 -9.80
CA ILE A 133 2.04 4.12 -10.06
C ILE A 133 1.22 4.64 -8.88
N LYS A 134 0.24 5.52 -9.14
CA LYS A 134 -0.72 5.93 -8.12
C LYS A 134 -1.56 4.73 -7.68
N TYR A 135 -1.65 4.51 -6.39
CA TYR A 135 -2.42 3.40 -5.85
C TYR A 135 -3.88 3.82 -5.66
N ASP A 136 -4.77 3.19 -6.41
CA ASP A 136 -6.20 3.24 -6.21
C ASP A 136 -6.71 1.81 -6.00
N PRO A 137 -7.28 1.48 -4.82
CA PRO A 137 -7.73 0.13 -4.52
C PRO A 137 -8.83 -0.38 -5.46
N VAL A 138 -9.51 0.49 -6.21
CA VAL A 138 -10.58 0.12 -7.13
C VAL A 138 -10.27 0.41 -8.60
N ALA A 139 -9.04 0.84 -8.91
CA ALA A 139 -8.64 1.02 -10.29
C ALA A 139 -8.46 -0.34 -10.98
N LYS A 140 -8.94 -0.43 -12.22
CA LYS A 140 -8.68 -1.61 -13.03
C LYS A 140 -7.22 -1.61 -13.52
N PRO A 141 -6.59 -2.78 -13.75
CA PRO A 141 -5.22 -2.85 -14.24
C PRO A 141 -4.98 -2.02 -15.51
N GLU A 142 -5.97 -1.98 -16.41
CA GLU A 142 -5.96 -1.18 -17.64
C GLU A 142 -6.02 0.33 -17.41
N ASP A 143 -6.58 0.76 -16.27
CA ASP A 143 -6.66 2.18 -15.89
C ASP A 143 -5.38 2.67 -15.21
N ASN A 144 -4.53 1.74 -14.74
CA ASN A 144 -3.27 2.10 -14.11
C ASN A 144 -2.34 2.79 -15.12
N VAL A 145 -1.74 3.87 -14.65
CA VAL A 145 -0.76 4.65 -15.40
C VAL A 145 0.59 4.56 -14.72
N LEU A 146 1.58 4.04 -15.44
CA LEU A 146 2.97 4.11 -15.02
C LEU A 146 3.54 5.46 -15.45
N GLN A 147 3.90 6.28 -14.47
CA GLN A 147 4.62 7.54 -14.70
C GLN A 147 6.11 7.27 -14.65
N VAL A 148 6.79 7.53 -15.76
CA VAL A 148 8.24 7.38 -15.87
C VAL A 148 8.89 8.74 -15.85
N TYR A 149 9.69 9.00 -14.82
CA TYR A 149 10.42 10.24 -14.64
C TYR A 149 11.83 10.05 -15.18
N ARG A 150 12.25 10.87 -16.13
CA ARG A 150 13.58 10.82 -16.75
C ARG A 150 14.28 12.16 -16.64
N TYR A 151 15.58 12.14 -16.37
CA TYR A 151 16.39 13.35 -16.46
C TYR A 151 16.39 13.90 -17.88
N GLN A 152 16.30 15.21 -18.02
CA GLN A 152 16.42 15.82 -19.33
C GLN A 152 17.81 15.53 -19.93
N ASN A 153 17.85 15.13 -21.20
CA ASN A 153 19.07 14.73 -21.92
C ASN A 153 19.86 13.58 -21.29
N ASP A 154 19.23 12.76 -20.44
CA ASP A 154 19.89 11.70 -19.65
C ASP A 154 21.00 12.23 -18.69
N ASP A 155 20.97 13.53 -18.36
CA ASP A 155 21.93 14.16 -17.45
C ASP A 155 21.45 14.08 -16.00
N LYS A 156 22.12 13.25 -15.19
CA LYS A 156 21.75 13.01 -13.78
C LYS A 156 21.93 14.22 -12.86
N ASP A 157 22.71 15.22 -13.30
CA ASP A 157 22.89 16.47 -12.58
C ASP A 157 21.84 17.53 -12.99
N SER A 158 21.00 17.22 -13.99
CA SER A 158 19.90 18.08 -14.41
C SER A 158 18.83 18.18 -13.34
N THR A 159 18.39 19.41 -13.05
CA THR A 159 17.22 19.67 -12.20
C THR A 159 15.90 19.48 -12.94
N LEU A 160 15.92 19.28 -14.26
CA LEU A 160 14.75 19.18 -15.11
C LEU A 160 14.42 17.70 -15.37
N ILE A 161 13.20 17.32 -15.01
CA ILE A 161 12.67 15.95 -15.12
C ILE A 161 11.49 15.96 -16.10
N ASN A 162 11.56 15.07 -17.09
CA ASN A 162 10.47 14.80 -18.02
C ASN A 162 9.65 13.62 -17.52
N THR A 163 8.32 13.70 -17.66
CA THR A 163 7.40 12.60 -17.33
C THR A 163 6.85 11.98 -18.61
N THR A 164 6.79 10.66 -18.65
CA THR A 164 6.09 9.89 -19.68
C THR A 164 5.05 9.01 -19.02
N ASP A 165 3.82 9.06 -19.49
CA ASP A 165 2.75 8.18 -19.03
C ASP A 165 2.70 6.94 -19.92
N VAL A 166 2.75 5.77 -19.29
CA VAL A 166 2.64 4.48 -19.95
C VAL A 166 1.38 3.80 -19.44
N LYS A 167 0.55 3.35 -20.38
CA LYS A 167 -0.69 2.61 -20.13
C LYS A 167 -0.57 1.25 -20.79
N LEU A 168 -1.29 0.26 -20.27
CA LEU A 168 -1.45 -1.00 -20.98
C LEU A 168 -2.11 -0.73 -22.33
N SER A 169 -1.63 -1.37 -23.39
CA SER A 169 -2.38 -1.40 -24.64
C SER A 169 -3.72 -2.07 -24.36
N GLN A 170 -4.80 -1.49 -24.88
CA GLN A 170 -6.10 -2.15 -24.94
C GLN A 170 -5.96 -3.37 -25.88
N ASP A 171 -5.38 -4.46 -25.38
CA ASP A 171 -5.83 -5.75 -25.85
C ASP A 171 -7.30 -5.83 -25.40
N GLU A 172 -8.17 -6.17 -26.34
CA GLU A 172 -9.57 -6.47 -26.07
C GLU A 172 -9.60 -7.60 -25.03
N THR A 173 -9.54 -7.24 -23.75
CA THR A 173 -9.86 -8.14 -22.66
C THR A 173 -11.31 -8.46 -22.89
N ASP A 174 -11.51 -9.63 -23.48
CA ASP A 174 -12.76 -10.35 -23.63
C ASP A 174 -13.69 -9.96 -22.48
N HIS A 175 -14.60 -9.02 -22.77
CA HIS A 175 -15.68 -8.59 -21.89
C HIS A 175 -16.71 -9.73 -21.79
N HIS A 176 -16.24 -10.96 -21.56
CA HIS A 176 -17.08 -11.96 -20.96
C HIS A 176 -17.48 -11.41 -19.61
N GLU A 177 -18.77 -11.11 -19.51
CA GLU A 177 -19.52 -10.72 -18.32
C GLU A 177 -19.23 -11.73 -17.20
N LYS A 178 -18.10 -11.56 -16.51
CA LYS A 178 -17.71 -12.39 -15.39
C LYS A 178 -18.55 -11.95 -14.21
N THR A 179 -19.41 -12.83 -13.76
CA THR A 179 -20.15 -12.64 -12.52
C THR A 179 -19.26 -12.97 -11.34
N ILE A 180 -19.59 -12.42 -10.18
CA ILE A 180 -18.87 -12.71 -8.93
C ILE A 180 -19.02 -14.21 -8.59
N GLN A 181 -17.92 -14.87 -8.25
CA GLN A 181 -17.89 -16.28 -7.88
C GLN A 181 -17.06 -16.51 -6.62
N ILE A 182 -17.48 -17.49 -5.82
CA ILE A 182 -16.72 -17.98 -4.66
C ILE A 182 -15.31 -18.41 -5.12
N GLY A 183 -14.30 -18.09 -4.31
CA GLY A 183 -12.88 -18.34 -4.58
C GLY A 183 -12.15 -17.15 -5.23
N MET A 184 -12.87 -16.10 -5.64
CA MET A 184 -12.24 -14.89 -6.18
C MET A 184 -11.48 -14.11 -5.10
N SER A 185 -10.37 -13.48 -5.49
CA SER A 185 -9.64 -12.56 -4.60
C SER A 185 -10.39 -11.23 -4.45
N LYS A 186 -10.04 -10.45 -3.42
CA LYS A 186 -10.53 -9.06 -3.27
C LYS A 186 -10.25 -8.19 -4.49
N SER A 187 -9.07 -8.33 -5.11
CA SER A 187 -8.74 -7.60 -6.33
C SER A 187 -9.66 -8.02 -7.47
N ASP A 188 -9.78 -9.33 -7.75
CA ASP A 188 -10.61 -9.83 -8.85
C ASP A 188 -12.06 -9.34 -8.75
N VAL A 189 -12.66 -9.37 -7.56
CA VAL A 189 -14.02 -8.87 -7.32
C VAL A 189 -14.16 -7.39 -7.67
N LEU A 190 -13.16 -6.56 -7.32
CA LEU A 190 -13.18 -5.12 -7.61
C LEU A 190 -13.01 -4.80 -9.09
N LEU A 191 -12.42 -5.70 -9.87
CA LEU A 191 -12.26 -5.54 -11.31
C LEU A 191 -13.54 -5.83 -12.10
N LEU A 192 -14.51 -6.50 -11.48
CA LEU A 192 -15.79 -6.81 -12.11
C LEU A 192 -16.72 -5.59 -12.12
N ASP A 193 -17.33 -5.35 -13.28
CA ASP A 193 -18.33 -4.30 -13.46
C ASP A 193 -19.66 -4.59 -12.73
N ASP A 194 -19.84 -5.81 -12.23
CA ASP A 194 -21.10 -6.31 -11.63
C ASP A 194 -21.51 -5.49 -10.39
N TRP A 195 -20.66 -5.46 -9.35
CA TRP A 195 -21.00 -4.81 -8.07
C TRP A 195 -20.13 -3.58 -7.77
N GLY A 196 -18.95 -3.46 -8.38
CA GLY A 196 -18.03 -2.34 -8.20
C GLY A 196 -17.53 -2.19 -6.74
N LYS A 197 -17.33 -0.94 -6.31
CA LYS A 197 -16.83 -0.61 -4.96
C LYS A 197 -17.93 -0.81 -3.89
N PRO A 198 -17.67 -1.53 -2.79
CA PRO A 198 -18.62 -1.64 -1.70
C PRO A 198 -18.81 -0.29 -0.99
N LYS A 199 -19.98 -0.12 -0.38
CA LYS A 199 -20.29 1.04 0.45
C LYS A 199 -19.50 1.07 1.75
N ASP A 200 -19.27 -0.10 2.33
CA ASP A 200 -18.58 -0.24 3.60
C ASP A 200 -17.90 -1.61 3.69
N VAL A 201 -16.86 -1.70 4.53
CA VAL A 201 -16.09 -2.92 4.76
C VAL A 201 -15.89 -3.11 6.25
N ASN A 202 -16.53 -4.14 6.82
CA ASN A 202 -16.28 -4.58 8.19
C ASN A 202 -15.16 -5.60 8.19
N LYS A 203 -14.11 -5.37 8.97
CA LYS A 203 -12.95 -6.28 9.07
C LYS A 203 -12.75 -6.77 10.50
N THR A 204 -12.53 -8.07 10.65
CA THR A 204 -12.18 -8.72 11.92
C THR A 204 -10.93 -9.57 11.72
N THR A 205 -9.87 -9.29 12.47
CA THR A 205 -8.66 -10.13 12.50
C THR A 205 -8.57 -10.85 13.83
N THR A 206 -8.35 -12.15 13.78
CA THR A 206 -8.17 -13.01 14.96
C THR A 206 -6.84 -13.76 14.86
N ALA A 207 -6.51 -14.55 15.88
CA ALA A 207 -5.36 -15.43 15.82
C ALA A 207 -5.46 -16.53 14.74
N TYR A 208 -6.66 -16.77 14.20
CA TYR A 208 -6.93 -17.84 13.24
C TYR A 208 -7.02 -17.36 11.78
N GLY A 209 -7.01 -16.04 11.55
CA GLY A 209 -7.21 -15.46 10.22
C GLY A 209 -7.93 -14.12 10.26
N THR A 210 -8.22 -13.59 9.08
CA THR A 210 -8.92 -12.32 8.86
C THR A 210 -10.20 -12.55 8.08
N ASN A 211 -11.32 -12.08 8.62
CA ASN A 211 -12.61 -12.13 7.95
C ASN A 211 -13.06 -10.71 7.61
N GLU A 212 -13.55 -10.51 6.39
CA GLU A 212 -14.09 -9.23 5.91
C GLU A 212 -15.53 -9.41 5.40
N GLN A 213 -16.40 -8.45 5.69
CA GLN A 213 -17.73 -8.34 5.11
C GLN A 213 -17.79 -7.04 4.32
N TRP A 214 -18.02 -7.15 3.02
CA TRP A 214 -18.19 -6.03 2.11
C TRP A 214 -19.68 -5.79 1.89
N ILE A 215 -20.12 -4.57 2.18
CA ILE A 215 -21.53 -4.17 2.18
C ILE A 215 -21.83 -3.38 0.91
N TYR A 216 -22.84 -3.81 0.17
CA TYR A 216 -23.31 -3.16 -1.04
C TYR A 216 -24.73 -2.60 -0.89
N SER A 217 -25.14 -1.76 -1.85
CA SER A 217 -26.54 -1.33 -1.95
C SER A 217 -27.46 -2.52 -2.21
N GLY A 218 -28.68 -2.45 -1.67
CA GLY A 218 -29.73 -3.43 -1.95
C GLY A 218 -29.65 -4.70 -1.10
N ASN A 219 -29.09 -4.62 0.12
CA ASN A 219 -28.92 -5.76 1.03
C ASN A 219 -28.05 -6.89 0.44
N ARG A 220 -27.04 -6.49 -0.33
CA ARG A 220 -26.07 -7.38 -0.96
C ARG A 220 -24.75 -7.37 -0.17
N TYR A 221 -24.17 -8.53 0.06
CA TYR A 221 -22.97 -8.70 0.88
C TYR A 221 -22.02 -9.74 0.29
N LEU A 222 -20.73 -9.48 0.40
CA LEU A 222 -19.67 -10.45 0.11
C LEU A 222 -18.87 -10.70 1.38
N TYR A 223 -18.54 -11.95 1.66
CA TYR A 223 -17.75 -12.34 2.81
C TYR A 223 -16.44 -12.97 2.35
N PHE A 224 -15.33 -12.47 2.89
CA PHE A 224 -13.99 -12.95 2.56
C PHE A 224 -13.33 -13.54 3.80
N ASP A 225 -12.67 -14.68 3.62
CA ASP A 225 -11.79 -15.28 4.62
C ASP A 225 -10.36 -15.27 4.06
N ASP A 226 -9.45 -14.63 4.78
CA ASP A 226 -8.05 -14.40 4.40
C ASP A 226 -7.85 -13.85 2.97
N GLY A 227 -8.80 -13.04 2.50
CA GLY A 227 -8.77 -12.37 1.20
C GLY A 227 -9.44 -13.13 0.05
N GLU A 228 -9.95 -14.34 0.31
CA GLU A 228 -10.69 -15.16 -0.64
C GLU A 228 -12.20 -15.06 -0.40
N LEU A 229 -12.99 -14.84 -1.45
CA LEU A 229 -14.45 -14.74 -1.36
C LEU A 229 -15.07 -16.10 -1.02
N THR A 230 -15.69 -16.23 0.16
CA THR A 230 -16.27 -17.50 0.62
C THR A 230 -17.80 -17.51 0.59
N THR A 231 -18.47 -16.35 0.66
CA THR A 231 -19.94 -16.26 0.63
C THR A 231 -20.43 -15.05 -0.16
N ILE A 232 -21.46 -15.27 -0.98
CA ILE A 232 -22.24 -14.24 -1.68
C ILE A 232 -23.65 -14.24 -1.07
N GLN A 233 -24.15 -13.07 -0.71
CA GLN A 233 -25.51 -12.88 -0.20
C GLN A 233 -26.20 -11.77 -0.99
N ASP A 234 -27.31 -12.08 -1.64
CA ASP A 234 -28.10 -11.18 -2.49
C ASP A 234 -29.63 -11.42 -2.41
#